data_AF-A0A258CX08-F1
#
_entry.id   AF-A0A258CX08-F1
#
_cell.length_a   1.000
_cell.length_b   1.000
_cell.length_c   1.000
_cell.angle_alpha   90.00
_cell.angle_beta   90.00
_cell.angle_gamma   90.00
#
_symmetry.space_group_name_H-M   'P 1'
#
loop_
_entity.id
_entity.type
_entity.pdbx_description
1 polymer ?
#
loop_
_entity_poly.entity_id
_entity_poly.type
_entity_poly.pdbx_seq_one_letter_code
_entity_poly.pdbx_strand_id
1 'polypeptide(L)'
;MSAHSTGESVFANARIVLADEVLNGHVRVRDGRIVEIGTGAVPDGAEDLAGDYLLPGLVELHTDHVEGHLAPRPKVRWNPVAAVLAHDAQIAASGITTVFDSLRVWPDRRAVGMDGDAPLLATALSEARAAGALRADHLIHLRCEVATDTVVEEAQAIMDAHDVRLISLMDHTPGQRQFATIDQFRSYYKKKSGITDDEMDV
;
A
#
# COMPACT_ATOMS: atom_id res chain seq x y z
N MET A 1 -7.10 10.15 12.26
CA MET A 1 -8.49 10.20 11.79
C MET A 1 -8.56 11.32 10.77
N SER A 2 -8.78 10.99 9.49
CA SER A 2 -8.96 11.97 8.43
C SER A 2 -10.16 12.86 8.76
N ALA A 3 -10.06 14.15 8.46
CA ALA A 3 -11.16 15.10 8.65
C ALA A 3 -12.28 14.76 7.67
N HIS A 4 -13.18 13.87 8.05
CA HIS A 4 -14.39 13.62 7.29
C HIS A 4 -15.25 14.88 7.32
N SER A 5 -15.76 15.27 6.15
CA SER A 5 -16.77 16.30 5.96
C SER A 5 -17.85 16.18 7.05
N THR A 6 -17.99 17.22 7.89
CA THR A 6 -19.01 17.33 8.93
C THR A 6 -20.38 17.70 8.32
N GLY A 7 -20.74 17.03 7.24
CA GLY A 7 -21.90 17.32 6.42
C GLY A 7 -22.61 16.06 5.97
N GLU A 8 -23.83 16.26 5.49
CA GLU A 8 -24.61 15.21 4.84
C GLU A 8 -24.39 15.28 3.33
N SER A 9 -24.23 14.12 2.69
CA SER A 9 -24.13 13.98 1.24
C SER A 9 -25.05 12.86 0.79
N VAL A 10 -25.74 13.07 -0.32
CA VAL A 10 -26.60 12.06 -0.93
C VAL A 10 -26.15 11.89 -2.38
N PHE A 11 -25.85 10.66 -2.77
CA PHE A 11 -25.54 10.29 -4.14
C PHE A 11 -26.71 9.49 -4.68
N ALA A 12 -27.30 9.87 -5.80
CA ALA A 12 -28.50 9.24 -6.35
C ALA A 12 -28.35 8.89 -7.82
N ASN A 13 -29.35 8.17 -8.35
CA ASN A 13 -29.35 7.66 -9.73
C ASN A 13 -28.07 6.85 -10.01
N ALA A 14 -27.66 6.03 -9.04
CA ALA A 14 -26.43 5.24 -9.10
C ALA A 14 -26.74 3.75 -9.28
N ARG A 15 -25.86 3.04 -10.01
CA ARG A 15 -25.75 1.57 -9.98
C ARG A 15 -24.86 1.18 -8.80
N ILE A 16 -25.48 0.97 -7.64
CA ILE A 16 -24.80 0.67 -6.38
C ILE A 16 -24.40 -0.80 -6.37
N VAL A 17 -23.10 -1.06 -6.25
CA VAL A 17 -22.56 -2.43 -6.18
C VAL A 17 -22.49 -2.86 -4.73
N LEU A 18 -23.27 -3.88 -4.38
CA LEU A 18 -23.24 -4.55 -3.08
C LEU A 18 -22.46 -5.87 -3.20
N ALA A 19 -22.43 -6.65 -2.12
CA ALA A 19 -21.67 -7.90 -2.08
C ALA A 19 -22.20 -8.96 -3.07
N ASP A 20 -23.51 -8.98 -3.30
CA ASP A 20 -24.24 -10.01 -4.03
C ASP A 20 -25.12 -9.48 -5.17
N GLU A 21 -25.36 -8.17 -5.22
CA GLU A 21 -26.24 -7.56 -6.22
C GLU A 21 -25.82 -6.15 -6.65
N VAL A 22 -26.46 -5.67 -7.72
CA VAL A 22 -26.36 -4.28 -8.19
C VAL A 22 -27.74 -3.65 -8.17
N LEU A 23 -27.90 -2.58 -7.40
CA LEU A 23 -29.15 -1.85 -7.22
C LEU A 23 -29.12 -0.50 -7.94
N ASN A 24 -30.25 -0.08 -8.51
CA ASN A 24 -30.40 1.31 -8.97
C ASN A 24 -31.04 2.13 -7.84
N GLY A 25 -30.35 3.17 -7.36
CA GLY A 25 -30.82 3.89 -6.20
C GLY A 25 -29.93 5.03 -5.73
N HIS A 26 -29.92 5.24 -4.41
CA HIS A 26 -29.16 6.29 -3.75
C HIS A 26 -28.44 5.81 -2.48
N VAL A 27 -27.37 6.49 -2.11
CA VAL A 27 -26.62 6.31 -0.86
C VAL A 27 -26.58 7.63 -0.11
N ARG A 28 -26.96 7.63 1.17
CA ARG A 28 -26.80 8.77 2.07
C ARG A 28 -25.62 8.55 2.99
N VAL A 29 -24.73 9.53 3.03
CA VAL A 29 -23.57 9.59 3.91
C VAL A 29 -23.76 10.76 4.88
N ARG A 30 -23.59 10.49 6.17
CA ARG A 30 -23.59 11.51 7.23
C ARG A 30 -22.38 11.28 8.12
N ASP A 31 -21.60 12.33 8.37
CA ASP A 31 -20.41 12.29 9.23
C ASP A 31 -19.43 11.15 8.83
N GLY A 32 -19.21 10.98 7.52
CA GLY A 32 -18.34 9.95 6.96
C GLY A 32 -18.87 8.51 7.04
N ARG A 33 -20.15 8.31 7.43
CA ARG A 33 -20.77 6.98 7.51
C ARG A 33 -21.96 6.86 6.58
N ILE A 34 -22.10 5.69 5.96
CA ILE A 34 -23.32 5.34 5.22
C ILE A 34 -24.45 5.17 6.25
N VAL A 35 -25.49 5.97 6.13
CA VAL A 35 -26.69 5.91 7.01
C VAL A 35 -27.92 5.36 6.30
N GLU A 36 -27.89 5.30 4.97
CA GLU A 36 -29.00 4.82 4.15
C GLU A 36 -28.46 4.32 2.79
N ILE A 37 -29.00 3.18 2.34
CA ILE A 37 -28.93 2.73 0.96
C ILE A 37 -30.38 2.47 0.56
N GLY A 38 -30.86 3.16 -0.46
CA GLY A 38 -32.27 3.15 -0.83
C GLY A 38 -32.49 3.02 -2.33
N THR A 39 -33.72 2.67 -2.70
CA THR A 39 -34.17 2.59 -4.10
C THR A 39 -35.40 3.49 -4.30
N GLY A 40 -35.65 3.93 -5.53
CA GLY A 40 -36.87 4.65 -5.89
C GLY A 40 -36.66 6.16 -5.93
N ALA A 41 -37.49 6.92 -5.21
CA ALA A 41 -37.49 8.38 -5.29
C ALA A 41 -36.13 8.97 -4.86
N VAL A 42 -35.58 9.85 -5.70
CA VAL A 42 -34.32 10.55 -5.43
C VAL A 42 -34.54 11.57 -4.31
N PRO A 43 -33.75 11.52 -3.21
CA PRO A 43 -33.88 12.52 -2.15
C PRO A 43 -33.49 13.93 -2.60
N ASP A 44 -34.13 14.94 -2.02
CA ASP A 44 -33.82 16.35 -2.31
C ASP A 44 -32.35 16.67 -1.99
N GLY A 45 -31.70 17.43 -2.88
CA GLY A 45 -30.31 17.83 -2.72
C GLY A 45 -29.27 16.75 -3.05
N ALA A 46 -29.69 15.62 -3.64
CA ALA A 46 -28.77 14.59 -4.07
C ALA A 46 -27.92 15.00 -5.28
N GLU A 47 -26.68 14.56 -5.28
CA GLU A 47 -25.79 14.55 -6.44
C GLU A 47 -26.24 13.43 -7.39
N ASP A 48 -26.56 13.78 -8.63
CA ASP A 48 -26.97 12.85 -9.67
C ASP A 48 -25.73 12.19 -10.29
N LEU A 49 -25.57 10.87 -10.07
CA LEU A 49 -24.48 10.09 -10.65
C LEU A 49 -24.77 9.60 -12.09
N ALA A 50 -25.87 10.05 -12.72
CA ALA A 50 -26.18 9.81 -14.13
C ALA A 50 -26.18 8.33 -14.56
N GLY A 51 -26.49 7.41 -13.64
CA GLY A 51 -26.45 5.97 -13.87
C GLY A 51 -25.05 5.35 -13.75
N ASP A 52 -24.04 6.06 -13.25
CA ASP A 52 -22.70 5.50 -13.03
C ASP A 52 -22.68 4.48 -11.88
N TYR A 53 -21.60 3.70 -11.85
CA TYR A 53 -21.38 2.73 -10.78
C TYR A 53 -20.87 3.41 -9.52
N LEU A 54 -21.51 3.11 -8.39
CA LEU A 54 -21.02 3.47 -7.07
C LEU A 54 -20.58 2.20 -6.35
N LEU A 55 -19.28 2.08 -6.11
CA LEU A 55 -18.67 0.91 -5.49
C LEU A 55 -18.16 1.26 -4.08
N PRO A 56 -18.06 0.27 -3.18
CA PRO A 56 -17.19 0.38 -2.03
C PRO A 56 -15.77 0.71 -2.47
N GLY A 57 -15.10 1.59 -1.73
CA GLY A 57 -13.69 1.87 -1.97
C GLY A 57 -12.84 0.60 -1.86
N LEU A 58 -11.87 0.44 -2.76
CA LEU A 58 -11.06 -0.77 -2.80
C LEU A 58 -10.12 -0.84 -1.60
N VAL A 59 -9.90 -2.07 -1.11
CA VAL A 59 -8.93 -2.38 -0.06
C VAL A 59 -7.77 -3.17 -0.69
N GLU A 60 -6.62 -2.52 -0.82
CA GLU A 60 -5.41 -3.11 -1.37
C GLU A 60 -4.55 -3.68 -0.25
N LEU A 61 -4.30 -4.99 -0.27
CA LEU A 61 -3.54 -5.70 0.77
C LEU A 61 -2.03 -5.74 0.48
N HIS A 62 -1.62 -5.51 -0.77
CA HIS A 62 -0.23 -5.65 -1.16
C HIS A 62 0.20 -4.64 -2.22
N THR A 63 1.21 -3.82 -1.93
CA THR A 63 1.81 -2.87 -2.88
C THR A 63 3.33 -3.01 -2.96
N ASP A 64 3.86 -2.97 -4.18
CA ASP A 64 5.30 -2.96 -4.46
C ASP A 64 5.83 -1.57 -4.88
N HIS A 65 5.05 -0.53 -4.62
CA HIS A 65 5.20 0.73 -5.36
C HIS A 65 5.87 1.85 -4.59
N VAL A 66 5.71 1.93 -3.26
CA VAL A 66 6.13 3.09 -2.45
C VAL A 66 7.65 3.33 -2.51
N GLU A 67 8.47 2.27 -2.55
CA GLU A 67 9.93 2.40 -2.72
C GLU A 67 10.32 2.98 -4.09
N GLY A 68 9.50 2.74 -5.12
CA GLY A 68 9.67 3.34 -6.43
C GLY A 68 9.50 4.87 -6.40
N HIS A 69 8.66 5.40 -5.51
CA HIS A 69 8.53 6.85 -5.31
C HIS A 69 9.70 7.42 -4.50
N LEU A 70 10.25 6.64 -3.56
CA LEU A 70 11.41 7.04 -2.76
C LEU A 70 12.70 7.05 -3.60
N ALA A 71 12.87 6.06 -4.47
CA ALA A 71 14.02 5.91 -5.35
C ALA A 71 13.57 5.81 -6.82
N PRO A 72 13.06 6.92 -7.42
CA PRO A 72 12.44 6.90 -8.75
C PRO A 72 13.42 6.59 -9.89
N ARG A 73 14.73 6.72 -9.63
CA ARG A 73 15.77 6.32 -10.56
C ARG A 73 17.06 5.96 -9.80
N PRO A 74 18.01 5.24 -10.44
CA PRO A 74 19.25 4.85 -9.80
C PRO A 74 20.01 6.03 -9.18
N LYS A 75 20.53 5.82 -7.96
CA LYS A 75 21.36 6.77 -7.18
C LYS A 75 20.67 8.07 -6.76
N VAL A 76 19.35 8.16 -6.90
CA VAL A 76 18.57 9.31 -6.41
C VAL A 76 17.61 8.83 -5.35
N ARG A 77 17.61 9.52 -4.20
CA ARG A 77 16.57 9.37 -3.17
C ARG A 77 15.82 10.68 -3.02
N TRP A 78 14.49 10.61 -3.05
CA TRP A 78 13.59 11.73 -2.79
C TRP A 78 13.40 11.89 -1.27
N ASN A 79 12.94 13.06 -0.85
CA ASN A 79 12.26 13.23 0.45
C ASN A 79 11.16 12.14 0.68
N PRO A 80 11.23 11.38 1.80
CA PRO A 80 10.31 10.27 2.07
C PRO A 80 8.82 10.66 2.17
N VAL A 81 8.51 11.77 2.83
CA VAL A 81 7.11 12.24 2.97
C VAL A 81 6.54 12.61 1.61
N ALA A 82 7.33 13.30 0.77
CA ALA A 82 6.90 13.62 -0.60
C ALA A 82 6.69 12.36 -1.46
N ALA A 83 7.51 11.32 -1.28
CA ALA A 83 7.33 10.02 -1.94
C ALA A 83 6.01 9.35 -1.51
N VAL A 84 5.71 9.34 -0.21
CA VAL A 84 4.43 8.85 0.34
C VAL A 84 3.24 9.61 -0.22
N LEU A 85 3.32 10.95 -0.31
CA LEU A 85 2.22 11.76 -0.87
C LEU A 85 2.00 11.52 -2.37
N ALA A 86 3.08 11.28 -3.12
CA ALA A 86 2.97 10.89 -4.53
C ALA A 86 2.34 9.50 -4.67
N HIS A 87 2.67 8.58 -3.77
CA HIS A 87 2.06 7.26 -3.72
C HIS A 87 0.56 7.34 -3.37
N ASP A 88 0.17 8.07 -2.32
CA ASP A 88 -1.23 8.32 -1.92
C ASP A 88 -2.08 8.85 -3.08
N ALA A 89 -1.55 9.80 -3.85
CA ALA A 89 -2.26 10.35 -5.01
C ALA A 89 -2.58 9.26 -6.05
N GLN A 90 -1.67 8.33 -6.30
CA GLN A 90 -1.88 7.22 -7.23
C GLN A 90 -2.85 6.16 -6.69
N ILE A 91 -2.76 5.85 -5.38
CA ILE A 91 -3.68 4.95 -4.68
C ILE A 91 -5.12 5.50 -4.78
N ALA A 92 -5.32 6.76 -4.36
CA ALA A 92 -6.63 7.39 -4.38
C ALA A 92 -7.21 7.52 -5.80
N ALA A 93 -6.38 7.89 -6.79
CA ALA A 93 -6.80 7.98 -8.19
C ALA A 93 -7.21 6.63 -8.80
N SER A 94 -6.78 5.51 -8.20
CA SER A 94 -7.13 4.16 -8.64
C SER A 94 -8.42 3.63 -7.99
N GLY A 95 -9.10 4.45 -7.18
CA GLY A 95 -10.31 4.04 -6.44
C GLY A 95 -10.02 3.23 -5.17
N ILE A 96 -8.77 3.19 -4.73
CA ILE A 96 -8.36 2.54 -3.48
C ILE A 96 -8.53 3.54 -2.34
N THR A 97 -9.30 3.16 -1.31
CA THR A 97 -9.53 3.99 -0.12
C THR A 97 -8.76 3.48 1.09
N THR A 98 -8.30 2.23 1.06
CA THR A 98 -7.45 1.64 2.11
C THR A 98 -6.36 0.81 1.45
N VAL A 99 -5.11 1.05 1.85
CA VAL A 99 -3.95 0.35 1.32
C VAL A 99 -3.08 -0.16 2.46
N PHE A 100 -2.51 -1.34 2.27
CA PHE A 100 -1.50 -1.93 3.13
C PHE A 100 -0.14 -1.79 2.44
N ASP A 101 0.57 -0.70 2.74
CA ASP A 101 1.88 -0.38 2.17
C ASP A 101 2.89 -1.48 2.50
N SER A 102 3.33 -2.24 1.49
CA SER A 102 4.08 -3.47 1.71
C SER A 102 5.59 -3.24 1.74
N LEU A 103 6.07 -2.77 2.89
CA LEU A 103 7.46 -2.41 3.16
C LEU A 103 8.33 -3.67 3.29
N ARG A 104 9.44 -3.68 2.57
CA ARG A 104 10.38 -4.82 2.58
C ARG A 104 11.28 -4.80 3.80
N VAL A 105 11.23 -5.88 4.57
CA VAL A 105 12.23 -6.21 5.60
C VAL A 105 13.22 -7.19 4.97
N TRP A 106 14.14 -6.60 4.22
CA TRP A 106 15.28 -7.27 3.58
C TRP A 106 16.46 -6.30 3.57
N PRO A 107 17.24 -6.23 4.66
CA PRO A 107 18.54 -5.58 4.63
C PRO A 107 19.54 -6.49 3.92
N ASP A 108 19.85 -6.23 2.65
CA ASP A 108 21.03 -6.86 2.05
C ASP A 108 22.24 -6.04 2.47
N ARG A 109 22.74 -6.28 3.68
CA ARG A 109 23.90 -5.56 4.24
C ARG A 109 25.19 -5.80 3.44
N ARG A 110 25.20 -6.79 2.53
CA ARG A 110 26.31 -7.05 1.60
C ARG A 110 26.21 -6.16 0.35
N ALA A 111 25.03 -5.64 0.02
CA ALA A 111 24.80 -4.70 -1.07
C ALA A 111 24.82 -3.23 -0.58
N VAL A 112 25.78 -2.44 -1.07
CA VAL A 112 25.91 -1.02 -0.73
C VAL A 112 24.60 -0.27 -1.01
N GLY A 113 23.97 0.28 0.04
CA GLY A 113 22.76 1.10 -0.06
C GLY A 113 21.43 0.36 0.08
N MET A 114 21.45 -0.91 0.52
CA MET A 114 20.28 -1.76 0.77
C MET A 114 20.02 -2.03 2.26
N ASP A 115 20.21 -1.03 3.14
CA ASP A 115 19.91 -1.11 4.59
C ASP A 115 18.40 -1.22 4.93
N GLY A 116 17.55 -1.42 3.91
CA GLY A 116 16.09 -1.48 4.04
C GLY A 116 15.47 -0.08 4.17
N ASP A 117 14.53 0.25 3.28
CA ASP A 117 13.79 1.52 3.34
C ASP A 117 12.58 1.47 4.29
N ALA A 118 12.29 0.30 4.89
CA ALA A 118 11.08 0.07 5.67
C ALA A 118 10.95 0.98 6.91
N PRO A 119 11.96 1.14 7.80
CA PRO A 119 11.83 2.05 8.94
C PRO A 119 11.60 3.51 8.53
N LEU A 120 12.30 3.94 7.47
CA LEU A 120 12.19 5.30 6.93
C LEU A 120 10.78 5.58 6.37
N LEU A 121 10.26 4.64 5.58
CA LEU A 121 8.94 4.75 4.98
C LEU A 121 7.81 4.60 6.01
N ALA A 122 7.96 3.71 6.99
CA ALA A 122 7.03 3.58 8.11
C ALA A 122 6.93 4.89 8.92
N THR A 123 8.06 5.54 9.16
CA THR A 123 8.11 6.87 9.78
C THR A 123 7.43 7.92 8.91
N ALA A 124 7.77 8.00 7.62
CA ALA A 124 7.17 8.96 6.69
C ALA A 124 5.65 8.81 6.54
N LEU A 125 5.14 7.56 6.52
CA LEU A 125 3.71 7.25 6.53
C LEU A 125 3.06 7.73 7.82
N SER A 126 3.69 7.47 8.98
CA SER A 126 3.21 7.92 10.29
C SER A 126 3.15 9.45 10.37
N GLU A 127 4.17 10.14 9.87
CA GLU A 127 4.22 11.61 9.79
C GLU A 127 3.12 12.17 8.89
N ALA A 128 2.97 11.65 7.67
CA ALA A 128 1.94 12.10 6.72
C ALA A 128 0.52 11.86 7.27
N ARG A 129 0.30 10.72 7.94
CA ARG A 129 -0.96 10.40 8.62
C ARG A 129 -1.25 11.36 9.76
N ALA A 130 -0.25 11.64 10.62
CA ALA A 130 -0.40 12.58 11.74
C ALA A 130 -0.68 14.00 11.27
N ALA A 131 -0.13 14.40 10.12
CA ALA A 131 -0.39 15.68 9.49
C ALA A 131 -1.75 15.78 8.77
N GLY A 132 -2.51 14.68 8.67
CA GLY A 132 -3.77 14.64 7.91
C GLY A 132 -3.59 14.87 6.40
N ALA A 133 -2.41 14.55 5.86
CA ALA A 133 -2.05 14.85 4.48
C ALA A 133 -2.45 13.76 3.46
N LEU A 134 -2.88 12.60 3.95
CA LEU A 134 -3.24 11.43 3.14
C LEU A 134 -4.73 11.45 2.78
N ARG A 135 -5.05 11.03 1.54
CA ARG A 135 -6.43 10.86 1.05
C ARG A 135 -6.97 9.48 1.39
N ALA A 136 -6.15 8.44 1.22
CA ALA A 136 -6.49 7.06 1.55
C ALA A 136 -6.00 6.70 2.97
N ASP A 137 -6.55 5.61 3.52
CA ASP A 137 -6.03 5.01 4.74
C ASP A 137 -4.82 4.11 4.43
N HIS A 138 -3.64 4.53 4.87
CA HIS A 138 -2.37 3.83 4.67
C HIS A 138 -1.92 3.00 5.88
N LEU A 139 -2.16 1.70 5.86
CA LEU A 139 -1.77 0.75 6.90
C LEU A 139 -0.42 0.11 6.56
N ILE A 140 0.37 -0.30 7.56
CA ILE A 140 1.69 -0.89 7.30
C ILE A 140 1.58 -2.40 7.16
N HIS A 141 2.14 -2.93 6.06
CA HIS A 141 2.34 -4.35 5.82
C HIS A 141 3.85 -4.63 5.69
N LEU A 142 4.39 -5.52 6.51
CA LEU A 142 5.79 -5.95 6.39
C LEU A 142 5.92 -7.19 5.52
N ARG A 143 6.86 -7.15 4.59
CA ARG A 143 7.26 -8.31 3.78
C ARG A 143 8.62 -8.78 4.24
N CYS A 144 8.63 -9.87 5.00
CA CYS A 144 9.80 -10.36 5.70
C CYS A 144 10.47 -11.46 4.88
N GLU A 145 11.73 -11.24 4.48
CA GLU A 145 12.51 -12.29 3.84
C GLU A 145 13.07 -13.27 4.86
N VAL A 146 12.62 -14.53 4.81
CA VAL A 146 13.01 -15.55 5.80
C VAL A 146 14.48 -15.94 5.72
N ALA A 147 15.11 -15.80 4.56
CA ALA A 147 16.53 -16.11 4.38
C ALA A 147 17.48 -15.03 4.93
N THR A 148 16.96 -13.91 5.44
CA THR A 148 17.79 -12.83 5.99
C THR A 148 18.00 -13.02 7.49
N ASP A 149 19.26 -13.09 7.93
CA ASP A 149 19.63 -13.38 9.33
C ASP A 149 19.00 -12.43 10.36
N THR A 150 18.76 -11.16 10.00
CA THR A 150 18.27 -10.11 10.91
C THR A 150 16.78 -9.82 10.76
N VAL A 151 16.04 -10.62 9.98
CA VAL A 151 14.64 -10.33 9.63
C VAL A 151 13.72 -10.24 10.85
N VAL A 152 13.97 -11.08 11.86
CA VAL A 152 13.14 -11.12 13.07
C VAL A 152 13.35 -9.87 13.91
N GLU A 153 14.60 -9.51 14.18
CA GLU A 153 14.96 -8.35 14.98
C GLU A 153 14.48 -7.05 14.32
N GLU A 154 14.63 -6.94 13.01
CA GLU A 154 14.24 -5.74 12.27
C GLU A 154 12.73 -5.61 12.12
N ALA A 155 12.02 -6.71 11.83
CA ALA A 155 10.57 -6.70 11.83
C ALA A 155 10.03 -6.33 13.22
N GLN A 156 10.61 -6.88 14.29
CA GLN A 156 10.21 -6.56 15.67
C GLN A 156 10.42 -5.08 15.99
N ALA A 157 11.57 -4.51 15.63
CA ALA A 157 11.85 -3.10 15.84
C ALA A 157 10.82 -2.18 15.14
N ILE A 158 10.38 -2.54 13.93
CA ILE A 158 9.34 -1.79 13.21
C ILE A 158 7.97 -1.96 13.87
N MET A 159 7.61 -3.18 14.29
CA MET A 159 6.35 -3.46 15.01
C MET A 159 6.27 -2.73 16.35
N ASP A 160 7.38 -2.58 17.06
CA ASP A 160 7.42 -1.87 18.34
C ASP A 160 7.26 -0.35 18.14
N ALA A 161 7.74 0.18 17.02
CA ALA A 161 7.72 1.62 16.71
C ALA A 161 6.45 2.08 15.96
N HIS A 162 5.78 1.20 15.23
CA HIS A 162 4.69 1.55 14.32
C HIS A 162 3.53 0.55 14.37
N ASP A 163 2.31 1.00 14.02
CA ASP A 163 1.12 0.15 13.93
C ASP A 163 1.14 -0.73 12.66
N VAL A 164 1.87 -1.84 12.74
CA VAL A 164 1.92 -2.86 11.68
C VAL A 164 0.65 -3.71 11.71
N ARG A 165 -0.02 -3.83 10.56
CA ARG A 165 -1.35 -4.46 10.45
C ARG A 165 -1.35 -5.77 9.69
N LEU A 166 -0.28 -6.07 8.95
CA LEU A 166 -0.13 -7.30 8.19
C LEU A 166 1.36 -7.66 8.07
N ILE A 167 1.64 -8.97 8.07
CA ILE A 167 2.97 -9.50 7.77
C ILE A 167 2.82 -10.61 6.74
N SER A 168 3.64 -10.56 5.69
CA SER A 168 3.84 -11.68 4.78
C SER A 168 5.27 -12.19 4.88
N LEU A 169 5.42 -13.50 4.68
CA LEU A 169 6.71 -14.17 4.66
C LEU A 169 7.09 -14.44 3.21
N MET A 170 8.27 -13.99 2.83
CA MET A 170 8.87 -14.26 1.53
C MET A 170 10.01 -15.24 1.69
N ASP A 171 10.15 -16.13 0.71
CA ASP A 171 11.25 -17.08 0.62
C ASP A 171 11.74 -17.07 -0.82
N HIS A 172 12.87 -16.39 -1.01
CA HIS A 172 13.54 -16.26 -2.30
C HIS A 172 14.71 -17.24 -2.44
N THR A 173 14.77 -18.31 -1.63
CA THR A 173 15.78 -19.35 -1.78
C THR A 173 15.66 -20.06 -3.14
N PRO A 174 16.78 -20.34 -3.83
CA PRO A 174 16.75 -21.05 -5.10
C PRO A 174 16.31 -22.50 -4.94
N GLY A 175 15.67 -23.04 -5.98
CA GLY A 175 15.17 -24.42 -6.03
C GLY A 175 13.66 -24.54 -5.82
N GLN A 176 12.95 -23.43 -5.58
CA GLN A 176 11.50 -23.39 -5.42
C GLN A 176 10.91 -22.05 -5.85
N ARG A 177 9.61 -22.07 -6.18
CA ARG A 177 8.78 -20.88 -6.46
C ARG A 177 9.44 -19.90 -7.45
N GLN A 178 9.92 -18.75 -6.97
CA GLN A 178 10.40 -17.62 -7.76
C GLN A 178 11.69 -17.92 -8.52
N PHE A 179 12.56 -18.78 -7.98
CA PHE A 179 13.78 -19.21 -8.63
C PHE A 179 13.82 -20.74 -8.66
N ALA A 180 13.42 -21.34 -9.77
CA ALA A 180 13.41 -22.79 -9.92
C ALA A 180 14.83 -23.41 -9.93
N THR A 181 15.85 -22.61 -10.26
CA THR A 181 17.24 -23.04 -10.32
C THR A 181 18.17 -21.99 -9.69
N ILE A 182 19.34 -22.45 -9.23
CA ILE A 182 20.41 -21.58 -8.74
C ILE A 182 20.85 -20.60 -9.85
N ASP A 183 20.94 -21.05 -11.11
CA ASP A 183 21.37 -20.17 -12.21
C ASP A 183 20.42 -18.99 -12.44
N GLN A 184 19.10 -19.23 -12.31
CA GLN A 184 18.09 -18.16 -12.40
C GLN A 184 18.25 -17.15 -11.26
N PHE A 185 18.42 -17.63 -10.02
CA PHE A 185 18.72 -16.79 -8.87
C PHE A 185 19.99 -15.97 -9.13
N ARG A 186 21.07 -16.62 -9.60
CA ARG A 186 22.35 -15.96 -9.83
C ARG A 186 22.26 -14.87 -10.91
N SER A 187 21.61 -15.17 -12.03
CA SER A 187 21.41 -14.20 -13.11
C SER A 187 20.60 -12.99 -12.66
N TYR A 188 19.61 -13.17 -11.78
CA TYR A 188 18.79 -12.06 -11.29
C TYR A 188 19.57 -11.12 -10.37
N TYR A 189 20.20 -11.67 -9.33
CA TYR A 189 20.92 -10.86 -8.33
C TYR A 189 22.20 -10.22 -8.88
N LYS A 190 22.93 -10.88 -9.78
CA LYS A 190 24.09 -10.26 -10.47
C LYS A 190 23.70 -9.00 -11.24
N LYS A 191 22.58 -9.06 -11.98
CA LYS A 191 22.07 -7.91 -12.75
C LYS A 191 21.58 -6.78 -11.85
N LYS A 192 20.99 -7.11 -10.70
CA LYS A 192 20.32 -6.15 -9.81
C LYS A 192 21.27 -5.49 -8.81
N SER A 193 22.18 -6.26 -8.24
CA SER A 193 23.02 -5.85 -7.11
C SER A 193 24.49 -5.62 -7.50
N GLY A 194 24.90 -5.98 -8.72
CA GLY A 194 26.29 -5.83 -9.18
C GLY A 194 27.29 -6.75 -8.50
N ILE A 195 26.81 -7.77 -7.79
CA ILE A 195 27.59 -8.76 -7.05
C ILE A 195 28.34 -9.67 -8.04
N THR A 196 29.60 -9.96 -7.75
CA THR A 196 30.47 -10.84 -8.56
C THR A 196 30.18 -12.32 -8.32
N ASP A 197 30.71 -13.19 -9.19
CA ASP A 197 30.59 -14.65 -9.04
C ASP A 197 31.18 -15.13 -7.70
N ASP A 198 32.35 -14.61 -7.34
CA ASP A 198 33.07 -15.00 -6.12
C ASP A 198 32.29 -14.60 -4.85
N GLU A 199 31.61 -13.46 -4.87
CA GLU A 199 30.77 -13.00 -3.75
C GLU A 199 29.45 -13.78 -3.62
N MET A 200 29.03 -14.50 -4.67
CA MET A 200 27.81 -15.31 -4.70
C MET A 200 28.04 -16.75 -4.21
N ASP A 201 29.29 -17.18 -4.11
CA ASP A 201 29.69 -18.53 -3.68
C ASP A 201 30.05 -18.59 -2.18
N VAL A 202 29.79 -17.52 -1.43
CA VAL A 202 30.11 -17.36 0.01
C VAL A 202 28.87 -17.26 0.89
#